data_AF-A0A3S4VG72-F1
#
_entry.id   AF-A0A3S4VG72-F1
#
_cell.length_a   1.000
_cell.length_b   1.000
_cell.length_c   1.000
_cell.angle_alpha   90.00
_cell.angle_beta   90.00
_cell.angle_gamma   90.00
#
_symmetry.space_group_name_H-M   'P 1'
#
loop_
_entity.id
_entity.type
_entity.pdbx_description
1 polymer ?
#
loop_
_entity_poly.entity_id
_entity_poly.type
_entity_poly.pdbx_seq_one_letter_code
_entity_poly.pdbx_strand_id
1 'polypeptide(L)'
;MTALLQTQKLAGETWQQIGRLIRQLHDLQICHTDLNAHNILVQHTEAKQKCWLLDFDKCGEKSGNFWKAENLTRLHRSFVKETKRMKIQFTEQNWAELMSGYHQNFNKKDK
;
A
#
# COMPACT_ATOMS: atom_id res chain seq x y z
N MET A 1 6.54 3.20 6.75
CA MET A 1 5.19 3.26 7.38
C MET A 1 5.15 2.53 8.71
N THR A 2 5.81 1.37 8.81
CA THR A 2 5.79 0.53 10.01
C THR A 2 6.20 1.24 11.30
N ALA A 3 7.23 2.11 11.30
CA ALA A 3 7.61 2.92 12.46
C ALA A 3 6.48 3.87 12.93
N LEU A 4 5.75 4.50 12.00
CA LEU A 4 4.59 5.32 12.34
C LEU A 4 3.49 4.46 12.98
N LEU A 5 3.22 3.29 12.43
CA LEU A 5 2.19 2.40 12.97
C LEU A 5 2.53 1.82 14.35
N GLN A 6 3.77 1.93 14.85
CA GLN A 6 4.09 1.58 16.24
C GLN A 6 3.52 2.61 17.22
N THR A 7 3.51 3.88 16.83
CA THR A 7 3.20 5.00 17.73
C THR A 7 1.82 5.60 17.48
N GLN A 8 1.26 5.45 16.27
CA GLN A 8 -0.01 6.08 15.89
C GLN A 8 -0.87 5.20 14.97
N LYS A 9 -2.19 5.41 15.05
CA LYS A 9 -3.14 4.92 14.06
C LYS A 9 -3.16 5.86 12.86
N LEU A 10 -3.45 5.32 11.69
CA LEU A 10 -3.70 6.10 10.49
C LEU A 10 -5.20 6.12 10.18
N ALA A 11 -5.68 7.25 9.66
CA ALA A 11 -7.05 7.38 9.19
C ALA A 11 -7.33 6.43 8.00
N GLY A 12 -8.57 5.98 7.84
CA GLY A 12 -8.99 5.10 6.74
C GLY A 12 -8.62 5.64 5.36
N GLU A 13 -8.76 6.96 5.14
CA GLU A 13 -8.37 7.62 3.88
C GLU A 13 -6.90 7.41 3.51
N THR A 14 -6.01 7.30 4.50
CA THR A 14 -4.58 7.01 4.29
C THR A 14 -4.39 5.63 3.66
N TRP A 15 -5.10 4.65 4.20
CA TRP A 15 -5.07 3.28 3.70
C TRP A 15 -5.65 3.20 2.30
N GLN A 16 -6.77 3.87 2.05
CA GLN A 16 -7.33 3.98 0.71
C GLN A 16 -6.36 4.64 -0.28
N GLN A 17 -5.62 5.68 0.13
CA GLN A 17 -4.59 6.32 -0.70
C GLN A 17 -3.47 5.35 -1.07
N ILE A 18 -3.02 4.52 -0.12
CA ILE A 18 -2.04 3.45 -0.38
C ILE A 18 -2.60 2.44 -1.38
N GLY A 19 -3.85 2.00 -1.21
CA GLY A 19 -4.52 1.10 -2.14
C GLY A 19 -4.56 1.66 -3.56
N ARG A 20 -4.88 2.95 -3.71
CA ARG A 20 -4.86 3.65 -5.00
C ARG A 20 -3.47 3.70 -5.65
N LEU A 21 -2.42 3.95 -4.88
CA LEU A 21 -1.04 3.93 -5.39
C LEU A 21 -0.62 2.56 -5.92
N ILE A 22 -0.95 1.50 -5.17
CA ILE A 22 -0.68 0.13 -5.60
C ILE A 22 -1.46 -0.19 -6.88
N ARG A 23 -2.73 0.23 -6.95
CA ARG A 23 -3.56 0.04 -8.16
C ARG A 23 -2.96 0.73 -9.37
N GLN A 24 -2.48 1.97 -9.24
CA GLN A 24 -1.83 2.69 -10.32
C GLN A 24 -0.61 1.92 -10.86
N LEU A 25 0.21 1.36 -9.97
CA LEU A 25 1.36 0.54 -10.37
C LEU A 25 0.93 -0.73 -11.13
N HIS A 26 -0.11 -1.38 -10.62
CA HIS A 26 -0.69 -2.58 -11.24
C HIS A 26 -1.34 -2.31 -12.60
N ASP A 27 -1.96 -1.14 -12.77
CA ASP A 27 -2.54 -0.72 -14.06
C ASP A 27 -1.46 -0.41 -15.09
N LEU A 28 -0.30 0.08 -14.66
CA LEU A 28 0.90 0.22 -15.49
C LEU A 28 1.63 -1.11 -15.76
N GLN A 29 1.09 -2.24 -15.30
CA GLN A 29 1.69 -3.58 -15.42
C GLN A 29 3.07 -3.70 -14.77
N ILE A 30 3.37 -2.86 -13.78
CA ILE A 30 4.63 -2.93 -13.03
C ILE A 30 4.42 -3.81 -11.80
N CYS A 31 5.10 -4.95 -11.77
CA CYS A 31 5.10 -5.86 -10.63
C CYS A 31 6.22 -5.49 -9.67
N HIS A 32 5.84 -5.02 -8.47
CA HIS A 32 6.78 -4.82 -7.38
C HIS A 32 6.95 -6.12 -6.60
N THR A 33 7.90 -6.96 -7.01
CA THR A 33 8.03 -8.33 -6.47
C THR A 33 8.31 -8.38 -4.96
N ASP A 34 8.87 -7.31 -4.40
CA ASP A 34 9.16 -7.14 -2.97
C ASP A 34 8.17 -6.24 -2.21
N LEU A 35 6.97 -5.97 -2.74
CA LEU A 35 6.01 -5.08 -2.08
C LEU A 35 5.70 -5.55 -0.64
N ASN A 36 6.03 -4.71 0.33
CA ASN A 36 5.86 -4.98 1.75
C ASN A 36 5.64 -3.69 2.55
N ALA A 37 5.25 -3.80 3.82
CA ALA A 37 4.91 -2.67 4.69
C ALA A 37 6.04 -1.65 4.92
N HIS A 38 7.31 -2.04 4.75
CA HIS A 38 8.47 -1.15 4.88
C HIS A 38 8.68 -0.32 3.61
N ASN A 39 8.23 -0.80 2.46
CA ASN A 39 8.33 -0.11 1.16
C ASN A 39 7.21 0.92 0.95
N ILE A 40 6.44 1.20 1.99
CA ILE A 40 5.40 2.24 1.98
C ILE A 40 5.88 3.38 2.87
N LEU A 41 5.94 4.59 2.32
CA LEU A 41 6.22 5.82 3.06
C LEU A 41 4.92 6.62 3.22
N VAL A 42 4.62 7.01 4.45
CA VAL A 42 3.58 7.99 4.77
C VAL A 42 4.30 9.19 5.35
N GLN A 43 4.12 10.35 4.74
CA GLN A 43 4.75 11.60 5.15
C GLN A 43 3.67 12.63 5.49
N HIS A 44 3.75 13.20 6.68
CA HIS A 44 2.97 14.39 7.04
C HIS A 44 3.74 15.62 6.57
N THR A 45 3.10 16.47 5.76
CA THR A 45 3.60 17.79 5.38
C THR A 45 2.70 18.85 6.00
N GLU A 46 3.16 20.10 6.07
CA GLU A 46 2.41 21.23 6.63
C GLU A 46 1.01 21.40 6.02
N ALA A 47 0.85 21.03 4.74
CA ALA A 47 -0.43 21.14 4.05
C ALA A 47 -1.27 19.86 4.12
N LYS A 48 -0.66 18.67 3.95
CA LYS A 48 -1.37 17.38 3.76
C LYS A 48 -0.52 16.16 4.12
N GLN A 49 -1.17 15.02 4.32
CA GLN A 49 -0.51 13.72 4.34
C GLN A 49 -0.32 13.17 2.91
N LYS A 50 0.85 12.63 2.61
CA LYS A 50 1.17 12.01 1.31
C LYS A 50 1.74 10.61 1.49
N CYS A 51 1.30 9.69 0.63
CA CYS A 51 1.79 8.32 0.59
C CYS A 51 2.67 8.10 -0.65
N TRP A 52 3.68 7.25 -0.52
CA TRP A 52 4.59 6.86 -1.58
C TRP A 52 4.92 5.36 -1.49
N LEU A 53 5.17 4.74 -2.64
CA LEU A 53 5.85 3.45 -2.72
C LEU A 53 7.34 3.72 -2.93
N LEU A 54 8.19 2.93 -2.28
CA LEU A 54 9.65 3.01 -2.32
C LEU A 54 10.24 1.71 -2.90
N ASP A 55 11.55 1.71 -3.17
CA ASP A 55 12.34 0.53 -3.54
C ASP A 55 11.85 -0.17 -4.82
N PHE A 56 12.13 0.46 -5.97
CA PHE A 56 11.76 -0.05 -7.29
C PHE A 56 12.85 -0.95 -7.91
N ASP A 57 13.93 -1.27 -7.19
CA ASP A 57 15.08 -2.00 -7.75
C ASP A 57 14.72 -3.42 -8.22
N LYS A 58 13.66 -4.01 -7.63
CA LYS A 58 13.10 -5.31 -8.00
C LYS A 58 11.73 -5.22 -8.70
N CYS A 59 11.40 -4.04 -9.23
CA CYS A 59 10.22 -3.85 -10.06
C CYS A 59 10.51 -4.27 -11.51
N GLY A 60 9.51 -4.88 -12.14
CA GLY A 60 9.59 -5.24 -13.55
C GLY A 60 8.22 -5.23 -14.20
N GLU A 61 8.18 -5.00 -15.52
CA GLU A 61 6.95 -5.16 -16.28
C GLU A 61 6.53 -6.63 -16.27
N LYS A 62 5.25 -6.87 -15.99
CA LYS A 62 4.66 -8.20 -16.00
C LYS A 62 3.23 -8.10 -16.51
N SER A 63 2.99 -8.61 -17.71
CA SER A 63 1.66 -8.57 -18.32
C SER A 63 0.67 -9.50 -17.60
N GLY A 64 -0.60 -9.10 -17.60
CA GLY A 64 -1.71 -9.84 -17.03
C GLY A 64 -2.05 -9.44 -15.59
N ASN A 65 -3.03 -10.16 -15.01
CA ASN A 65 -3.56 -9.86 -13.68
C ASN A 65 -3.21 -10.93 -12.62
N PHE A 66 -2.70 -12.09 -13.04
CA PHE A 66 -2.48 -13.25 -12.17
C PHE A 66 -1.54 -12.98 -11.00
N TRP A 67 -0.56 -12.08 -11.18
CA TRP A 67 0.43 -11.73 -10.17
C TRP A 67 -0.04 -10.64 -9.19
N LYS A 68 -1.07 -9.86 -9.54
CA LYS A 68 -1.54 -8.73 -8.72
C LYS A 68 -2.08 -9.19 -7.37
N ALA A 69 -2.82 -10.29 -7.36
CA ALA A 69 -3.36 -10.89 -6.15
C ALA A 69 -2.23 -11.38 -5.23
N GLU A 70 -1.22 -12.06 -5.78
CA GLU A 70 -0.06 -12.52 -5.02
C GLU A 70 0.72 -11.34 -4.41
N ASN A 71 0.85 -10.24 -5.14
CA ASN A 71 1.49 -9.02 -4.69
C ASN A 71 0.77 -8.43 -3.46
N LEU A 72 -0.56 -8.32 -3.51
CA LEU A 72 -1.39 -7.90 -2.39
C LEU A 72 -1.32 -8.88 -1.20
N THR A 73 -1.36 -10.18 -1.45
CA THR A 73 -1.21 -11.20 -0.40
C THR A 73 0.15 -11.12 0.30
N ARG A 74 1.24 -10.84 -0.44
CA ARG A 74 2.57 -10.60 0.14
C ARG A 74 2.55 -9.38 1.03
N LEU A 75 1.95 -8.27 0.58
CA LEU A 75 1.83 -7.07 1.37
C LEU A 75 1.03 -7.32 2.67
N HIS A 76 -0.14 -7.95 2.60
CA HIS A 76 -0.95 -8.27 3.79
C HIS A 76 -0.19 -9.13 4.79
N ARG A 77 0.46 -10.21 4.33
CA ARG A 77 1.30 -11.06 5.19
C ARG A 77 2.42 -10.27 5.85
N SER A 78 3.01 -9.29 5.16
CA SER A 78 4.04 -8.43 5.76
C SER A 78 3.48 -7.60 6.91
N PHE A 79 2.30 -6.97 6.77
CA PHE A 79 1.66 -6.26 7.87
C PHE A 79 1.34 -7.18 9.05
N VAL A 80 0.74 -8.34 8.81
CA VAL A 80 0.44 -9.34 9.85
C VAL A 80 1.71 -9.85 10.55
N LYS A 81 2.83 -9.96 9.84
CA LYS A 81 4.12 -10.30 10.43
C LYS A 81 4.61 -9.19 11.36
N GLU A 82 4.50 -7.93 10.94
CA GLU A 82 4.96 -6.78 11.71
C GLU A 82 4.10 -6.51 12.96
N THR A 83 2.81 -6.90 13.00
CA THR A 83 2.02 -6.80 14.25
C THR A 83 2.61 -7.68 15.35
N LYS A 84 3.20 -8.82 14.98
CA LYS A 84 3.86 -9.72 15.93
C LYS A 84 5.26 -9.22 16.29
N ARG A 85 6.06 -8.83 15.28
CA ARG A 85 7.48 -8.47 15.42
C ARG A 85 7.71 -7.09 16.03
N MET A 86 6.97 -6.09 15.54
CA MET A 86 7.18 -4.68 15.88
C MET A 86 6.00 -4.06 16.61
N LYS A 87 4.94 -4.84 16.88
CA LYS A 87 3.74 -4.39 17.59
C LYS A 87 3.05 -3.21 16.91
N ILE A 88 3.09 -3.17 15.57
CA ILE A 88 2.39 -2.13 14.80
C ILE A 88 0.87 -2.24 15.00
N GLN A 89 0.19 -1.10 14.98
CA GLN A 89 -1.26 -0.98 15.09
C GLN A 89 -1.91 -1.21 13.72
N PHE A 90 -1.88 -2.46 13.26
CA PHE A 90 -2.56 -2.90 12.04
C PHE A 90 -3.69 -3.88 12.37
N THR A 91 -4.82 -3.69 11.70
CA THR A 91 -6.06 -4.47 11.87
C THR A 91 -6.64 -4.85 10.51
N GLU A 92 -7.52 -5.84 10.48
CA GLU A 92 -8.22 -6.21 9.24
C GLU A 92 -9.10 -5.08 8.70
N GLN A 93 -9.59 -4.16 9.55
CA GLN A 93 -10.26 -2.95 9.06
C GLN A 93 -9.30 -2.08 8.23
N ASN A 94 -8.03 -1.95 8.64
CA ASN A 94 -7.05 -1.20 7.85
C ASN A 94 -6.79 -1.86 6.49
N TRP A 95 -6.79 -3.20 6.45
CA TRP A 95 -6.71 -3.94 5.19
C TRP A 95 -7.94 -3.69 4.31
N ALA A 96 -9.13 -3.71 4.88
CA ALA A 96 -10.38 -3.43 4.17
C ALA A 96 -10.37 -2.02 3.55
N GLU A 97 -9.89 -1.01 4.28
CA GLU A 97 -9.75 0.36 3.75
C GLU A 97 -8.73 0.43 2.60
N LEU A 98 -7.60 -0.28 2.71
CA LEU A 98 -6.63 -0.37 1.62
C LEU A 98 -7.25 -1.00 0.38
N MET A 99 -7.95 -2.13 0.55
CA MET A 99 -8.61 -2.83 -0.56
C MET A 99 -9.75 -2.02 -1.16
N SER A 100 -10.48 -1.25 -0.34
CA SER A 100 -11.47 -0.28 -0.82
C SER A 100 -10.82 0.73 -1.78
N GLY A 101 -9.72 1.35 -1.38
CA GLY A 101 -8.97 2.26 -2.26
C GLY A 101 -8.39 1.59 -3.51
N TYR A 102 -7.95 0.32 -3.41
CA TYR A 102 -7.43 -0.44 -4.54
C TYR A 102 -8.51 -0.77 -5.60
N HIS A 103 -9.75 -0.99 -5.15
CA HIS A 103 -10.88 -1.30 -6.03
C HIS A 103 -11.63 -0.07 -6.53
N GLN A 104 -11.38 1.12 -5.98
CA GLN A 104 -11.94 2.36 -6.53
C GLN A 104 -11.45 2.57 -7.97
N ASN A 105 -12.38 2.59 -8.92
CA ASN A 105 -12.07 2.89 -10.32
C ASN A 105 -11.63 4.34 -10.45
N PHE A 106 -10.42 4.58 -10.96
CA PHE A 106 -9.97 5.91 -11.36
C PHE A 106 -10.73 6.35 -12.61
N ASN A 107 -11.70 7.26 -12.47
CA ASN A 107 -12.16 8.07 -13.59
C ASN A 107 -11.09 9.12 -13.89
N LYS A 108 -10.53 9.10 -15.11
CA LYS A 108 -9.46 9.97 -15.65
C LYS A 108 -9.83 11.47 -15.75
N LYS A 109 -10.69 12.03 -14.90
CA LYS A 109 -11.20 13.41 -15.07
C LYS A 109 -10.46 14.53 -14.34
N ASP A 110 -9.50 14.24 -13.47
CA ASP A 110 -8.86 15.29 -12.65
C ASP A 110 -7.35 15.41 -12.93
N LYS A 111 -6.99 15.80 -14.15
CA LYS A 111 -5.68 16.39 -14.49
C LYS A 111 -5.87 17.79 -15.01
#